data_AF-A0A5B0L100-F1
#
_entry.id   AF-A0A5B0L100-F1
#
_cell.length_a   1.000
_cell.length_b   1.000
_cell.length_c   1.000
_cell.angle_alpha   90.00
_cell.angle_beta   90.00
_cell.angle_gamma   90.00
#
_symmetry.space_group_name_H-M   'P 1'
#
loop_
_entity.id
_entity.type
_entity.pdbx_description
1 polymer ?
#
loop_
_entity_poly.entity_id
_entity_poly.type
_entity_poly.pdbx_seq_one_letter_code
_entity_poly.pdbx_strand_id
1 'polypeptide(L)' 'MASAPVAATKEPIVIELEAGKTYWWCRCGRSAKQPLCDGSHLDLT' A
#
# COMPACT_ATOMS: atom_id res chain seq x y z
N MET A 1 -8.18 3.96 15.82
CA MET A 1 -8.91 2.87 15.14
C MET A 1 -8.67 3.04 13.65
N ALA A 2 -7.97 2.13 12.98
CA ALA A 2 -7.73 2.29 11.54
C ALA A 2 -9.06 2.16 10.79
N SER A 3 -9.39 3.14 9.97
CA SER A 3 -10.57 3.12 9.11
C SER A 3 -10.53 1.92 8.16
N ALA A 4 -11.70 1.48 7.69
CA ALA A 4 -11.80 0.33 6.79
C ALA A 4 -10.90 0.52 5.54
N PRO A 5 -10.29 -0.56 5.02
CA PRO A 5 -9.49 -0.48 3.81
C PRO A 5 -10.35 -0.08 2.61
N VAL A 6 -9.74 0.61 1.63
CA VAL A 6 -10.39 0.99 0.37
C VAL A 6 -9.75 0.29 -0.80
N ALA A 7 -10.48 0.11 -1.90
CA ALA A 7 -9.90 -0.38 -3.14
C ALA A 7 -9.02 0.72 -3.75
N ALA A 8 -7.70 0.48 -3.81
CA ALA A 8 -6.76 1.47 -4.35
C ALA A 8 -6.90 1.65 -5.87
N THR A 9 -7.14 0.56 -6.58
CA THR A 9 -7.44 0.52 -8.02
C THR A 9 -8.27 -0.74 -8.32
N LYS A 10 -8.89 -0.79 -9.51
CA LYS A 10 -9.63 -1.96 -10.00
C LYS A 10 -8.76 -2.91 -10.85
N GLU A 11 -7.52 -2.53 -11.12
CA GLU A 11 -6.61 -3.23 -12.02
C GLU A 11 -5.38 -3.76 -11.25
N PRO A 12 -4.78 -4.89 -11.70
CA PRO A 12 -3.56 -5.40 -11.07
C PRO A 12 -2.38 -4.47 -11.33
N ILE A 13 -1.50 -4.34 -10.34
CA ILE A 13 -0.24 -3.61 -10.46
C ILE A 13 0.90 -4.63 -10.47
N VAL A 14 1.62 -4.69 -11.58
CA VAL A 14 2.80 -5.55 -11.75
C VAL A 14 4.03 -4.76 -11.33
N ILE A 15 4.83 -5.33 -10.44
CA ILE A 15 6.12 -4.77 -10.03
C ILE A 15 7.20 -5.85 -10.07
N GLU A 16 8.42 -5.44 -10.36
CA GLU A 16 9.59 -6.29 -10.23
C GLU A 16 10.10 -6.25 -8.78
N LEU A 17 10.46 -7.42 -8.26
CA LEU A 17 10.95 -7.57 -6.90
C LEU A 17 12.39 -8.08 -6.91
N GLU A 18 13.23 -7.46 -6.09
CA GLU A 18 14.61 -7.88 -5.88
C GLU A 18 14.66 -8.93 -4.77
N ALA A 19 15.36 -10.05 -5.01
CA ALA A 19 15.53 -11.10 -4.03
C ALA A 19 16.29 -10.58 -2.79
N GLY A 20 15.78 -10.90 -1.59
CA GLY A 20 16.38 -10.49 -0.32
C GLY A 20 16.03 -9.06 0.13
N LYS A 21 15.28 -8.29 -0.66
CA LYS A 21 14.81 -6.96 -0.28
C LYS A 21 13.46 -7.04 0.43
N THR A 22 13.34 -6.31 1.54
CA THR A 22 12.08 -6.19 2.28
C THR A 22 11.18 -5.15 1.64
N TYR A 23 9.94 -5.53 1.36
CA TYR A 23 8.90 -4.65 0.85
C TYR A 23 7.74 -4.58 1.84
N TRP A 24 7.16 -3.40 1.97
CA TRP A 24 6.00 -3.16 2.82
C TRP A 24 4.75 -3.11 1.95
N TRP A 25 3.86 -4.08 2.08
CA TRP A 25 2.64 -4.14 1.28
C TRP A 25 1.56 -3.17 1.81
N CYS A 26 0.89 -2.45 0.92
CA CYS A 26 -0.22 -1.58 1.31
C CYS A 26 -1.47 -2.42 1.65
N ARG A 27 -1.96 -2.29 2.88
CA ARG A 27 -3.22 -2.93 3.30
C ARG A 27 -4.40 -1.96 3.42
N CYS A 28 -4.15 -0.66 3.64
CA CYS A 28 -5.22 0.32 3.84
C CYS A 28 -5.84 0.83 2.52
N GLY A 29 -5.16 0.63 1.39
CA GLY A 29 -5.59 1.13 0.08
C GLY A 29 -5.40 2.63 -0.17
N ARG A 30 -4.77 3.35 0.77
CA ARG A 30 -4.61 4.82 0.71
C ARG A 30 -3.23 5.29 0.30
N SER A 31 -2.30 4.36 0.03
CA SER A 31 -0.96 4.74 -0.41
C SER A 31 -1.01 5.38 -1.81
N ALA A 32 -0.20 6.40 -2.03
CA ALA A 32 0.11 6.97 -3.33
C ALA A 32 1.20 6.19 -4.08
N LYS A 33 1.86 5.21 -3.41
CA LYS A 33 2.94 4.37 -3.96
C LYS A 33 2.52 2.91 -4.11
N GLN A 34 1.26 2.68 -4.48
CA GLN A 34 0.74 1.32 -4.70
C GLN A 34 1.65 0.50 -5.62
N PRO A 35 1.85 -0.80 -5.33
CA PRO A 35 1.17 -1.59 -4.30
C PRO A 35 1.81 -1.52 -2.91
N LEU A 36 2.84 -0.68 -2.73
CA LEU A 36 3.64 -0.61 -1.51
C LEU A 36 3.08 0.43 -0.53
N CYS A 37 3.45 0.29 0.74
CA CYS A 37 3.09 1.20 1.81
C CYS A 37 3.98 2.44 1.81
N ASP A 38 3.39 3.60 2.06
CA ASP A 38 4.06 4.90 2.19
C ASP A 38 3.75 5.62 3.52
N GLY A 39 3.04 4.97 4.44
CA GLY A 39 2.66 5.55 5.72
C GLY A 39 1.29 6.25 5.74
N SER A 40 0.58 6.37 4.62
CA SER A 40 -0.76 7.00 4.57
C SER A 40 -1.83 6.32 5.42
N HIS A 41 -1.56 5.17 6.03
CA HIS A 41 -2.45 4.50 6.98
C HIS A 41 -2.43 5.10 8.39
N LEU A 42 -1.43 5.94 8.71
CA LEU A 42 -1.26 6.50 10.04
C LEU A 42 -2.23 7.64 10.37
N ASP A 43 -2.90 8.21 9.36
CA ASP A 43 -3.96 9.22 9.49
C ASP A 43 -3.66 10.23 10.63
N LEU A 44 -2.67 11.12 10.40
CA LEU A 44 -2.19 12.07 11.40
C LEU A 44 -3.07 13.33 11.53
N THR A 45 -4.31 13.27 11.07
CA THR A 45 -5.33 14.31 11.24
C THR A 45 -6.29 13.99 12.37
#